data_AF-D4L098-F1
#
_entry.id   AF-D4L098-F1
#
_cell.length_a   1.000
_cell.length_b   1.000
_cell.length_c   1.000
_cell.angle_alpha   90.00
_cell.angle_beta   90.00
_cell.angle_gamma   90.00
#
_symmetry.space_group_name_H-M   'P 1'
#
loop_
_entity.id
_entity.type
_entity.pdbx_description
1 polymer ?
#
loop_
_entity_poly.entity_id
_entity_poly.type
_entity_poly.pdbx_seq_one_letter_code
_entity_poly.pdbx_strand_id
1 'polypeptide(L)' 'MNGYGFRVQKSAFEAMVTENLYRRLLHDIPELIDRRSDSVRVYKIRGYGEVSLFGASPQIDSEEVIII' A
#
# COMPACT_ATOMS: atom_id res chain seq x y z
N MET A 1 -4.29 -4.87 12.09
CA MET A 1 -3.60 -4.12 11.01
C MET A 1 -4.51 -3.02 10.48
N ASN A 2 -4.89 -2.05 11.31
CA ASN A 2 -5.72 -0.88 10.92
C ASN A 2 -4.85 0.40 10.90
N GLY A 3 -3.67 0.31 10.28
CA GLY A 3 -2.61 1.30 10.51
C GLY A 3 -2.44 2.35 9.42
N TYR A 4 -2.45 1.94 8.15
CA TYR A 4 -1.80 2.78 7.13
C TYR A 4 -2.50 2.84 5.77
N GLY A 5 -3.53 2.04 5.49
CA GLY A 5 -4.14 2.03 4.16
C GLY A 5 -5.40 1.17 4.03
N PHE A 6 -5.99 1.25 2.84
CA PHE A 6 -7.15 0.51 2.38
C PHE A 6 -6.72 -0.80 1.71
N ARG A 7 -7.41 -1.90 2.02
CA ARG A 7 -7.16 -3.18 1.36
C ARG A 7 -7.91 -3.21 0.03
N VAL A 8 -7.18 -3.23 -1.08
CA VAL A 8 -7.76 -3.22 -2.43
C VAL A 8 -7.87 -4.60 -3.05
N GLN A 9 -7.07 -5.57 -2.57
CA GLN A 9 -7.19 -6.99 -2.94
C GLN A 9 -6.89 -7.90 -1.73
N LYS A 10 -6.99 -9.22 -1.91
CA LYS A 10 -6.69 -10.19 -0.84
C LYS A 10 -5.30 -9.96 -0.22
N SER A 11 -4.32 -9.53 -0.99
CA SER A 11 -2.96 -9.29 -0.50
C SER A 11 -2.34 -7.98 -1.01
N ALA A 12 -3.17 -7.04 -1.48
CA ALA A 12 -2.70 -5.73 -1.94
C ALA A 12 -3.32 -4.61 -1.10
N PHE A 13 -2.48 -3.63 -0.75
CA PHE A 13 -2.86 -2.52 0.12
C PHE A 13 -2.46 -1.19 -0.48
N GLU A 14 -3.32 -0.19 -0.27
CA GLU A 14 -3.17 1.16 -0.79
C GLU A 14 -3.17 2.18 0.35
N ALA A 15 -2.13 2.99 0.46
CA ALA A 15 -1.86 3.76 1.67
C ALA A 15 -1.36 5.19 1.38
N MET A 16 -2.01 6.18 1.99
CA MET A 16 -1.44 7.52 2.17
C MET A 16 -0.52 7.52 3.38
N VAL A 17 0.78 7.78 3.18
CA VAL A 17 1.74 7.80 4.29
C VAL A 17 2.70 8.97 4.19
N THR A 18 3.11 9.49 5.34
CA THR A 18 4.19 10.47 5.42
C THR A 18 5.53 9.83 5.04
N GLU A 19 6.50 10.62 4.61
CA GLU A 19 7.84 10.15 4.26
C GLU A 19 8.52 9.37 5.40
N ASN A 20 8.33 9.81 6.65
CA ASN A 20 8.85 9.12 7.83
C ASN A 20 8.22 7.73 8.00
N LEU A 21 6.91 7.64 7.80
CA LEU A 21 6.19 6.39 7.91
C LEU A 21 6.53 5.43 6.74
N TYR A 22 6.70 5.95 5.53
CA TYR A 22 7.20 5.18 4.39
C TYR A 22 8.56 4.54 4.67
N ARG A 23 9.51 5.32 5.22
CA ARG A 23 10.84 4.80 5.60
C ARG A 23 10.75 3.72 6.66
N ARG A 24 9.87 3.91 7.64
CA ARG A 24 9.62 2.90 8.68
C ARG A 24 9.01 1.62 8.09
N LEU A 25 8.06 1.72 7.17
CA LEU A 25 7.49 0.56 6.48
C LEU A 25 8.55 -0.23 5.71
N LEU A 26 9.42 0.45 4.95
CA LEU A 26 10.51 -0.22 4.24
C LEU A 26 11.49 -0.95 5.17
N HIS A 27 11.70 -0.43 6.38
CA HIS A 27 12.51 -1.06 7.40
C HIS A 27 11.79 -2.26 8.04
N ASP A 28 10.49 -2.15 8.31
CA ASP A 28 9.74 -3.15 9.07
C ASP A 28 9.33 -4.36 8.20
N ILE A 29 9.06 -4.16 6.89
CA ILE A 29 8.60 -5.25 5.99
C ILE A 29 9.55 -6.46 5.98
N PRO A 30 10.88 -6.32 5.81
CA PRO A 30 11.80 -7.46 5.83
C PRO A 30 11.85 -8.25 7.14
N GLU A 31 11.37 -7.68 8.25
CA GLU A 31 11.29 -8.33 9.56
C GLU A 31 9.94 -9.03 9.79
N LEU A 32 8.92 -8.73 8.97
CA LEU A 32 7.57 -9.25 9.08
C LEU A 32 7.27 -10.42 8.13
N ILE A 33 8.10 -10.64 7.10
CA ILE A 33 7.89 -11.66 6.07
C ILE A 33 8.86 -12.82 6.18
N ASP A 34 8.48 -14.01 5.70
CA ASP A 34 9.45 -15.07 5.46
C ASP A 34 10.23 -14.77 4.18
N ARG A 35 11.50 -14.41 4.33
CA ARG A 35 12.39 -14.04 3.21
C ARG A 35 12.62 -15.15 2.19
N ARG A 36 12.22 -16.41 2.46
CA ARG A 36 12.37 -17.55 1.55
C ARG A 36 11.12 -17.85 0.73
N SER A 37 9.92 -17.55 1.26
CA SER A 37 8.66 -17.87 0.61
C SER A 37 7.87 -16.65 0.17
N ASP A 38 8.10 -15.51 0.80
CA ASP A 38 7.28 -14.33 0.64
C ASP A 38 7.97 -13.30 -0.25
N SER A 39 7.17 -12.52 -0.95
CA SER A 39 7.65 -11.37 -1.71
C SER A 39 6.71 -10.20 -1.51
N VAL A 40 7.29 -9.03 -1.25
CA VAL A 40 6.57 -7.77 -1.11
C VAL A 40 7.18 -6.76 -2.07
N ARG A 41 6.35 -6.06 -2.82
CA ARG A 41 6.78 -4.93 -3.68
C ARG A 41 6.17 -3.67 -3.10
N VAL A 42 6.88 -2.55 -3.16
CA VAL A 42 6.37 -1.28 -2.66
C VAL A 42 6.52 -0.23 -3.75
N TYR A 43 5.39 0.32 -4.23
CA TYR A 43 5.37 1.32 -5.27
C TYR A 43 5.02 2.69 -4.70
N LYS A 44 6.01 3.60 -4.66
CA LYS A 44 5.77 5.00 -4.29
C LYS A 44 5.25 5.77 -5.51
N ILE A 45 3.95 6.02 -5.55
CA ILE A 45 3.32 6.87 -6.56
C ILE A 45 3.49 8.33 -6.12
N ARG A 46 3.81 9.23 -7.07
CA ARG A 46 3.88 10.67 -6.85
C ARG A 46 2.80 11.34 -7.68
N GLY A 47 1.94 12.16 -7.07
CA GLY A 47 0.80 12.77 -7.75
C GLY A 47 -0.44 11.87 -7.80
N TYR A 48 -1.50 12.38 -8.43
CA TYR A 48 -2.71 11.61 -8.74
C TYR A 48 -2.41 10.65 -9.90
N GLY A 49 -2.03 9.41 -9.58
CA GLY A 49 -1.94 8.34 -10.58
C GLY A 49 -3.31 8.06 -11.21
N GLU A 50 -3.34 7.67 -12.49
CA GLU A 50 -4.57 7.22 -13.13
C GLU A 50 -4.97 5.84 -12.58
N VAL A 51 -6.05 5.78 -11.79
CA VAL A 51 -6.59 4.53 -11.24
C VAL A 51 -7.90 4.22 -11.93
N SER A 52 -7.93 3.10 -12.66
CA SER A 52 -9.16 2.56 -13.26
C SER A 52 -9.63 1.36 -12.46
N LEU A 53 -10.79 1.48 -11.79
CA LEU A 53 -11.43 0.38 -11.07
C LEU A 53 -12.52 -0.25 -11.93
N PHE A 54 -12.50 -1.58 -12.04
CA PHE A 54 -13.54 -2.36 -12.72
C PHE A 54 -14.23 -3.28 -11.71
N GLY A 55 -15.52 -3.08 -11.43
CA GLY A 55 -16.31 -3.88 -10.48
C GLY A 55 -16.92 -3.06 -9.34
N ALA A 56 -17.35 -3.72 -8.26
CA ALA A 56 -17.93 -3.06 -7.09
C ALA A 56 -16.84 -2.38 -6.24
N SER A 57 -16.95 -1.06 -6.06
CA SER A 57 -15.99 -0.25 -5.30
C SER A 57 -16.36 -0.17 -3.82
N PRO A 58 -15.41 -0.32 -2.88
CA PRO A 58 -15.51 0.34 -1.59
C PRO A 58 -15.41 1.88 -1.80
N GLN A 59 -16.06 2.69 -0.95
CA GLN A 59 -15.91 4.15 -1.01
C GLN A 59 -14.44 4.52 -0.76
N ILE A 60 -13.83 5.22 -1.71
CA ILE A 60 -12.45 5.71 -1.62
C ILE A 60 -12.53 7.22 -1.41
N ASP A 61 -12.12 7.70 -0.23
CA ASP A 61 -11.81 9.11 -0.03
C ASP A 61 -10.44 9.38 -0.66
N SER A 62 -10.43 10.29 -1.62
CA SER A 62 -9.27 10.64 -2.43
C SER A 62 -8.24 11.40 -1.61
N GLU A 63 -7.02 10.88 -1.53
CA GLU A 63 -5.75 11.58 -1.66
C GLU A 63 -4.62 10.50 -1.70
N GLU A 64 -3.48 10.80 -2.32
CA GLU A 64 -2.47 9.94 -2.98
C GLU A 64 -2.11 8.51 -2.44
N VAL A 65 -2.05 7.51 -3.34
CA VAL A 65 -1.94 6.08 -3.00
C VAL A 65 -0.51 5.48 -3.15
N ILE A 66 -0.04 4.66 -2.19
CA ILE A 66 1.09 3.71 -2.36
C ILE A 66 0.54 2.28 -2.45
N ILE A 67 0.86 1.54 -3.53
CA ILE A 67 0.47 0.12 -3.71
C ILE A 67 1.56 -0.81 -3.14
N ILE A 68 1.17 -1.75 -2.27
CA ILE A 68 1.99 -2.83 -1.68
C ILE A 68 1.49 -4.19 -2.15
#